data_AF-C4RAG5-F1
#
_entry.id   AF-C4RAG5-F1
#
_cell.length_a   1.000
_cell.length_b   1.000
_cell.length_c   1.000
_cell.angle_alpha   90.00
_cell.angle_beta   90.00
_cell.angle_gamma   90.00
#
_symmetry.space_group_name_H-M   'P 1'
#
loop_
_entity.id
_entity.type
_entity.pdbx_description
1 polymer ?
#
loop_
_entity_poly.entity_id
_entity_poly.type
_entity_poly.pdbx_seq_one_letter_code
_entity_poly.pdbx_strand_id
1 'polypeptide(L)'
;MIPVNKDNIIHTLEMYAHHGSFVVKKLTNNLVSGFQSLLTIDDETKQQFFRERGISCAKKGKYQQAVSLLAPLHEAHPEDSEVMIHLAMAYIKTGHQELGITLLEKASKDHQDDIRIATVLGLTYVQIEEYAKAIPLLKKAIKATPEKFNLHYRLGVAHDKLGEHDFAIEAFLEALELRPDEAKVLRSIGFAFEEKGDSEAALAYFKRANEQAEL
;
A
#
# COMPACT_ATOMS: atom_id res chain seq x y z
N MET A 1 26.82 -30.80 79.34
CA MET A 1 26.46 -31.06 77.93
C MET A 1 24.96 -31.24 77.86
N ILE A 2 24.23 -30.28 77.28
CA ILE A 2 22.78 -30.42 77.05
C ILE A 2 22.61 -31.37 75.86
N PRO A 3 21.83 -32.46 75.97
CA PRO A 3 21.68 -33.41 74.87
C PRO A 3 21.02 -32.71 73.69
N VAL A 4 21.72 -32.68 72.56
CA VAL A 4 21.17 -32.14 71.32
C VAL A 4 20.08 -33.10 70.86
N ASN A 5 18.83 -32.66 70.93
CA ASN A 5 17.67 -33.44 70.53
C ASN A 5 17.71 -33.63 69.00
N LYS A 6 18.00 -34.87 68.57
CA LYS A 6 18.13 -35.24 67.16
C LYS A 6 16.88 -34.92 66.36
N ASP A 7 15.70 -35.00 66.98
CA ASP A 7 14.43 -34.69 66.32
C ASP A 7 14.33 -33.21 65.96
N ASN A 8 14.90 -32.34 66.78
CA ASN A 8 14.93 -30.90 66.50
C ASN A 8 15.85 -30.56 65.31
N ILE A 9 16.96 -31.31 65.14
CA ILE A 9 17.85 -31.17 63.97
C ILE A 9 17.12 -31.66 62.71
N ILE A 10 16.43 -32.80 62.77
CA ILE A 10 15.70 -33.35 61.63
C ILE A 10 14.62 -32.38 61.16
N HIS A 11 13.78 -31.87 62.06
CA HIS A 11 12.74 -30.89 61.71
C HIS A 11 13.32 -29.58 61.15
N THR A 12 14.46 -29.14 61.68
CA THR A 12 15.15 -27.95 61.16
C THR A 12 15.65 -28.20 59.73
N LEU A 13 16.22 -29.37 59.44
CA LEU A 13 16.66 -29.75 58.10
C LEU A 13 15.48 -29.88 57.11
N GLU A 14 14.37 -30.47 57.55
CA GLU A 14 13.13 -30.57 56.76
C GLU A 14 12.56 -29.19 56.41
N MET A 15 12.56 -28.26 57.38
CA MET A 15 12.15 -26.87 57.15
C MET A 15 13.03 -26.19 56.10
N TYR A 16 14.35 -26.31 56.19
CA TYR A 16 15.26 -25.72 55.19
C TYR A 16 15.12 -26.36 53.81
N ALA A 17 14.93 -27.68 53.73
CA ALA A 17 14.70 -28.38 52.47
C ALA A 17 13.37 -27.94 51.82
N HIS A 18 12.31 -27.81 52.62
CA HIS A 18 11.02 -27.32 52.16
C HIS A 18 11.11 -25.87 51.67
N HIS A 19 11.79 -25.00 52.43
CA HIS A 19 11.98 -23.60 52.04
C HIS A 19 12.82 -23.48 50.77
N GLY A 20 13.91 -24.26 50.64
CA GLY A 20 14.72 -24.30 49.43
C GLY A 20 13.92 -24.74 48.20
N SER A 21 13.13 -25.80 48.32
CA SER A 21 12.23 -26.28 47.25
C SER A 21 11.20 -25.22 46.85
N PHE A 22 10.60 -24.53 47.82
CA PHE A 22 9.66 -23.43 47.58
C PHE A 22 10.32 -22.26 46.84
N VAL A 23 11.52 -21.85 47.25
CA VAL A 23 12.28 -20.77 46.60
C VAL A 23 12.65 -21.16 45.16
N VAL A 24 13.16 -22.37 44.94
CA VAL A 24 13.49 -22.89 43.60
C VAL A 24 12.25 -22.89 42.70
N LYS A 25 11.11 -23.40 43.20
CA LYS A 25 9.85 -23.43 42.46
C LYS A 25 9.34 -22.03 42.10
N LYS A 26 9.49 -21.06 43.02
CA LYS A 26 9.09 -19.67 42.78
C LYS A 26 9.99 -19.00 41.73
N LEU A 27 11.30 -19.23 41.80
CA LEU A 27 12.27 -18.70 40.84
C LEU A 27 12.05 -19.29 39.44
N THR A 28 11.85 -20.61 39.33
CA THR A 28 11.58 -21.25 38.02
C THR A 28 10.26 -20.80 37.43
N ASN A 29 9.19 -20.70 38.23
CA ASN A 29 7.91 -20.19 37.74
C ASN A 29 8.00 -18.75 37.23
N ASN A 30 8.71 -17.87 37.95
CA ASN A 30 8.92 -16.48 37.53
C ASN A 30 9.81 -16.38 36.29
N LEU A 31 10.80 -17.26 36.16
CA LEU A 31 11.67 -17.31 34.99
C LEU A 31 10.88 -17.79 33.76
N VAL A 32 10.08 -18.84 33.91
CA VAL A 32 9.20 -19.37 32.86
C VAL A 32 8.15 -18.35 32.45
N SER A 33 7.51 -17.66 33.39
CA SER A 33 6.55 -16.59 33.06
C SER A 33 7.24 -15.39 32.40
N GLY A 34 8.44 -15.02 32.84
CA GLY A 34 9.27 -14.00 32.20
C GLY A 34 9.64 -14.37 30.77
N PHE A 35 10.08 -15.61 30.51
CA PHE A 35 10.37 -16.11 29.17
C PHE A 35 9.12 -16.24 28.30
N GLN A 36 7.99 -16.67 28.85
CA GLN A 36 6.72 -16.68 28.14
C GLN A 36 6.31 -15.27 27.73
N SER A 37 6.43 -14.27 28.63
CA SER A 37 6.16 -12.87 28.30
C SER A 37 7.12 -12.26 27.25
N LEU A 38 8.36 -12.77 27.18
CA LEU A 38 9.33 -12.40 26.16
C LEU A 38 9.09 -13.11 24.80
N LEU A 39 8.46 -14.28 24.82
CA LEU A 39 8.13 -15.08 23.62
C LEU A 39 6.72 -14.79 23.08
N THR A 40 5.85 -14.20 23.89
CA THR A 40 4.56 -13.66 23.47
C THR A 40 4.72 -12.18 23.12
N ILE A 41 5.40 -11.90 22.00
CA ILE A 41 4.93 -10.77 21.21
C ILE A 41 3.53 -11.18 20.79
N ASP A 42 2.51 -10.51 21.30
CA ASP A 42 1.13 -10.81 20.93
C ASP A 42 1.00 -10.77 19.40
N ASP A 43 0.12 -11.63 18.87
CA ASP A 43 0.00 -11.82 17.43
C ASP A 43 -0.35 -10.50 16.72
N GLU A 44 -1.04 -9.58 17.40
CA GLU A 44 -1.36 -8.24 16.91
C GLU A 44 -0.10 -7.39 16.72
N THR A 45 0.78 -7.28 17.72
CA THR A 45 2.06 -6.57 17.63
C THR A 45 2.94 -7.16 16.52
N LYS A 46 2.94 -8.48 16.39
CA LYS A 46 3.69 -9.18 15.34
C LYS A 46 3.11 -8.88 13.95
N GLN A 47 1.79 -8.90 13.80
CA GLN A 47 1.11 -8.54 12.56
C GLN A 47 1.37 -7.08 12.18
N GLN A 48 1.26 -6.16 13.14
CA GLN A 48 1.54 -4.74 12.94
C GLN A 48 2.99 -4.51 12.48
N PHE A 49 3.96 -5.18 13.10
CA PHE A 49 5.36 -5.10 12.68
C PHE A 49 5.55 -5.56 11.23
N PHE A 50 4.98 -6.71 10.85
CA PHE A 50 5.10 -7.21 9.48
C PHE A 50 4.34 -6.36 8.47
N ARG A 51 3.21 -5.78 8.87
CA ARG A 51 2.42 -4.84 8.09
C ARG A 51 3.24 -3.60 7.75
N GLU A 52 3.77 -2.94 8.78
CA GLU A 52 4.60 -1.75 8.61
C GLU A 52 5.85 -2.03 7.76
N ARG A 53 6.52 -3.16 8.00
CA ARG A 53 7.69 -3.55 7.19
C ARG A 53 7.32 -3.89 5.76
N GLY A 54 6.24 -4.61 5.53
CA GLY A 54 5.75 -4.97 4.20
C GLY A 54 5.39 -3.74 3.38
N ILE A 55 4.66 -2.80 3.99
CA ILE A 55 4.31 -1.50 3.41
C ILE A 55 5.58 -0.67 3.13
N SER A 56 6.52 -0.62 4.07
CA SER A 56 7.81 0.07 3.86
C SER A 56 8.60 -0.54 2.70
N CYS A 57 8.60 -1.87 2.56
CA CYS A 57 9.24 -2.56 1.44
C CYS A 57 8.57 -2.20 0.11
N ALA A 58 7.23 -2.17 0.05
CA ALA A 58 6.50 -1.78 -1.15
C ALA A 58 6.83 -0.33 -1.57
N LYS A 59 6.84 0.60 -0.62
CA LYS A 59 7.20 2.01 -0.85
C LYS A 59 8.65 2.19 -1.32
N LYS A 60 9.55 1.32 -0.88
CA LYS A 60 10.97 1.30 -1.31
C LYS A 60 11.22 0.52 -2.61
N GLY A 61 10.17 0.05 -3.29
CA GLY A 61 10.29 -0.74 -4.52
C GLY A 61 10.78 -2.17 -4.31
N LYS A 62 10.88 -2.65 -3.07
CA LYS A 62 11.27 -4.03 -2.74
C LYS A 62 10.06 -4.95 -2.80
N TYR A 63 9.48 -5.08 -3.99
CA TYR A 63 8.17 -5.69 -4.18
C TYR A 63 8.13 -7.18 -3.79
N GLN A 64 9.15 -7.97 -4.11
CA GLN A 64 9.18 -9.38 -3.71
C GLN A 64 9.16 -9.55 -2.18
N GLN A 65 9.89 -8.69 -1.45
CA GLN A 65 9.88 -8.69 0.02
C GLN A 65 8.52 -8.24 0.55
N ALA A 66 7.92 -7.22 -0.07
CA ALA A 66 6.57 -6.77 0.29
C ALA A 66 5.55 -7.91 0.15
N VAL A 67 5.56 -8.65 -0.96
CA VAL A 67 4.69 -9.83 -1.14
C VAL A 67 4.91 -10.85 -0.02
N SER A 68 6.16 -11.21 0.28
CA SER A 68 6.47 -12.20 1.33
C SER A 68 5.99 -11.81 2.73
N LEU A 69 5.88 -10.50 3.01
CA LEU A 69 5.46 -9.98 4.30
C LEU A 69 3.94 -9.72 4.36
N LEU A 70 3.34 -9.31 3.25
CA LEU A 70 1.93 -8.88 3.21
C LEU A 70 0.97 -9.99 2.82
N ALA A 71 1.38 -10.98 2.00
CA ALA A 71 0.49 -12.07 1.60
C ALA A 71 -0.02 -12.90 2.78
N PRO A 72 0.81 -13.33 3.75
CA PRO A 72 0.32 -14.05 4.93
C PRO A 72 -0.60 -13.19 5.81
N LEU A 73 -0.35 -11.88 5.87
CA LEU A 73 -1.21 -10.95 6.61
C LEU A 73 -2.59 -10.83 5.95
N HIS A 74 -2.64 -10.78 4.62
CA HIS A 74 -3.90 -10.77 3.89
C HIS A 74 -4.68 -12.08 4.04
N GLU A 75 -3.99 -13.23 4.12
CA GLU A 75 -4.65 -14.51 4.40
C GLU A 75 -5.29 -14.55 5.80
N ALA A 76 -4.63 -13.95 6.80
CA ALA A 76 -5.15 -13.86 8.16
C ALA A 76 -6.27 -12.81 8.29
N HIS A 77 -6.13 -11.65 7.63
CA HIS A 77 -7.02 -10.49 7.72
C HIS A 77 -7.34 -9.97 6.31
N PRO A 78 -8.28 -10.62 5.60
CA PRO A 78 -8.59 -10.29 4.21
C PRO A 78 -9.25 -8.91 4.02
N GLU A 79 -9.66 -8.24 5.10
CA GLU A 79 -10.34 -6.94 5.13
C GLU A 79 -9.40 -5.73 5.33
N ASP A 80 -8.11 -5.93 5.61
CA ASP A 80 -7.17 -4.81 5.76
C ASP A 80 -6.89 -4.16 4.39
N SER A 81 -7.64 -3.11 4.08
CA SER A 81 -7.56 -2.40 2.80
C SER A 81 -6.17 -1.81 2.52
N GLU A 82 -5.41 -1.42 3.54
CA GLU A 82 -4.07 -0.88 3.35
C GLU A 82 -3.09 -1.98 2.95
N VAL A 83 -3.21 -3.18 3.55
CA VAL A 83 -2.46 -4.37 3.12
C VAL A 83 -2.85 -4.74 1.68
N MET A 84 -4.15 -4.75 1.36
CA MET A 84 -4.62 -5.07 0.00
C MET A 84 -4.01 -4.14 -1.06
N ILE A 85 -4.00 -2.81 -0.82
CA ILE A 85 -3.40 -1.83 -1.74
C ILE A 85 -1.92 -2.13 -1.99
N HIS A 86 -1.13 -2.27 -0.94
CA HIS A 86 0.32 -2.44 -1.08
C HIS A 86 0.69 -3.83 -1.60
N LEU A 87 -0.06 -4.86 -1.23
CA LEU A 87 0.11 -6.21 -1.76
C LEU A 87 -0.24 -6.27 -3.24
N ALA A 88 -1.34 -5.65 -3.67
CA ALA A 88 -1.72 -5.59 -5.08
C ALA A 88 -0.67 -4.86 -5.92
N MET A 89 -0.17 -3.71 -5.45
CA MET A 89 0.94 -3.00 -6.10
C MET A 89 2.17 -3.89 -6.22
N ALA A 90 2.51 -4.65 -5.17
CA ALA A 90 3.64 -5.56 -5.17
C ALA A 90 3.45 -6.73 -6.15
N TYR A 91 2.25 -7.28 -6.25
CA TYR A 91 1.91 -8.31 -7.25
C TYR A 91 2.07 -7.79 -8.68
N ILE A 92 1.51 -6.62 -9.00
CA ILE A 92 1.63 -6.00 -10.33
C ILE A 92 3.10 -5.79 -10.69
N LYS A 93 3.92 -5.30 -9.75
CA LYS A 93 5.34 -5.02 -10.00
C LYS A 93 6.24 -6.26 -10.02
N THR A 94 5.75 -7.41 -9.55
CA THR A 94 6.45 -8.71 -9.64
C THR A 94 5.96 -9.57 -10.80
N GLY A 95 5.12 -9.03 -11.69
CA GLY A 95 4.61 -9.74 -12.86
C GLY A 95 3.31 -10.52 -12.62
N HIS A 96 2.79 -10.51 -11.40
CA HIS A 96 1.53 -11.16 -11.02
C HIS A 96 0.34 -10.20 -11.19
N GLN A 97 0.23 -9.62 -12.39
CA GLN A 97 -0.69 -8.50 -12.65
C GLN A 97 -2.16 -8.85 -12.39
N GLU A 98 -2.61 -10.02 -12.84
CA GLU A 98 -3.99 -10.49 -12.65
C GLU A 98 -4.35 -10.57 -11.18
N LEU A 99 -3.48 -11.17 -10.35
CA LEU A 99 -3.68 -11.27 -8.90
C LEU A 99 -3.82 -9.89 -8.25
N GLY A 100 -2.97 -8.93 -8.64
CA GLY A 100 -3.05 -7.58 -8.11
C GLY A 100 -4.33 -6.85 -8.51
N ILE A 101 -4.79 -7.00 -9.75
CA ILE A 101 -6.03 -6.39 -10.23
C ILE A 101 -7.23 -7.00 -9.51
N THR A 102 -7.34 -8.33 -9.45
CA THR A 102 -8.45 -9.00 -8.75
C THR A 102 -8.51 -8.58 -7.28
N LEU A 103 -7.35 -8.43 -6.63
CA LEU A 103 -7.29 -7.96 -5.25
C LEU A 103 -7.81 -6.52 -5.11
N LEU A 104 -7.44 -5.61 -6.02
CA LEU A 104 -7.93 -4.23 -6.02
C LEU A 104 -9.41 -4.13 -6.39
N GLU A 105 -9.91 -4.94 -7.32
CA GLU A 105 -11.33 -4.98 -7.65
C GLU A 105 -12.16 -5.44 -6.47
N LYS A 106 -11.70 -6.46 -5.74
CA LYS A 106 -12.32 -6.89 -4.49
C LYS A 106 -12.30 -5.76 -3.46
N ALA A 107 -11.12 -5.17 -3.22
CA ALA A 107 -10.97 -4.07 -2.28
C ALA A 107 -11.89 -2.88 -2.62
N SER A 108 -12.07 -2.59 -3.92
CA SER A 108 -12.93 -1.49 -4.38
C SER A 108 -14.41 -1.76 -4.17
N LYS A 109 -14.84 -3.03 -4.12
CA LYS A 109 -16.22 -3.42 -3.81
C LYS A 109 -16.49 -3.33 -2.31
N ASP A 110 -15.53 -3.80 -1.51
CA ASP A 110 -15.66 -3.91 -0.06
C ASP A 110 -15.47 -2.55 0.64
N HIS A 111 -14.61 -1.68 0.09
CA HIS A 111 -14.26 -0.37 0.67
C HIS A 111 -14.51 0.75 -0.34
N GLN A 112 -15.77 0.96 -0.71
CA GLN A 112 -16.15 1.95 -1.71
C GLN A 112 -15.73 3.38 -1.32
N ASP A 113 -15.59 3.69 -0.03
CA ASP A 113 -15.21 5.03 0.43
C ASP A 113 -13.69 5.27 0.43
N ASP A 114 -12.87 4.21 0.30
CA ASP A 114 -11.41 4.36 0.28
C ASP A 114 -10.92 4.82 -1.10
N ILE A 115 -10.73 6.12 -1.21
CA ILE A 115 -10.28 6.78 -2.44
C ILE A 115 -8.93 6.26 -2.95
N ARG A 116 -8.07 5.75 -2.05
CA ARG A 116 -6.74 5.25 -2.43
C ARG A 116 -6.87 4.01 -3.30
N ILE A 117 -7.85 3.16 -3.02
CA ILE A 117 -8.15 1.97 -3.82
C ILE A 117 -8.59 2.38 -5.22
N ALA A 118 -9.57 3.30 -5.32
CA ALA A 118 -10.03 3.81 -6.60
C ALA A 118 -8.89 4.44 -7.41
N THR A 119 -8.02 5.18 -6.74
CA THR A 119 -6.83 5.79 -7.35
C THR A 119 -5.89 4.74 -7.92
N VAL A 120 -5.50 3.75 -7.11
CA VAL A 120 -4.55 2.71 -7.53
C VAL A 120 -5.14 1.81 -8.61
N LEU A 121 -6.41 1.41 -8.49
CA LEU A 121 -7.10 0.59 -9.49
C LEU A 121 -7.27 1.35 -10.81
N GLY A 122 -7.71 2.62 -10.77
CA GLY A 122 -7.85 3.45 -11.95
C GLY A 122 -6.53 3.64 -12.70
N LEU A 123 -5.44 3.94 -11.98
CA LEU A 123 -4.10 4.04 -12.57
C LEU A 123 -3.61 2.70 -13.14
N THR A 124 -3.94 1.59 -12.48
CA THR A 124 -3.61 0.24 -12.95
C THR A 124 -4.34 -0.06 -14.26
N TYR A 125 -5.63 0.28 -14.36
CA TYR A 125 -6.38 0.09 -15.61
C TYR A 125 -5.83 0.92 -16.77
N VAL A 126 -5.35 2.14 -16.54
CA VAL A 126 -4.64 2.88 -17.60
C VAL A 126 -3.36 2.18 -18.01
N GLN A 127 -2.60 1.63 -17.05
CA GLN A 127 -1.35 0.93 -17.36
C GLN A 127 -1.58 -0.32 -18.23
N ILE A 128 -2.73 -0.97 -18.08
CA ILE A 128 -3.08 -2.20 -18.80
C ILE A 128 -4.05 -1.95 -19.96
N GLU A 129 -4.22 -0.68 -20.34
CA GLU A 129 -5.01 -0.23 -21.48
C GLU A 129 -6.53 -0.51 -21.38
N GLU A 130 -7.02 -0.81 -20.18
CA GLU A 130 -8.45 -0.96 -19.86
C GLU A 130 -9.09 0.40 -19.58
N TYR A 131 -9.00 1.32 -20.56
CA TYR A 131 -9.32 2.74 -20.39
C TYR A 131 -10.77 2.99 -19.94
N ALA A 132 -11.73 2.24 -20.48
CA ALA A 132 -13.14 2.36 -20.11
C ALA A 132 -13.40 2.07 -18.61
N LYS A 133 -12.66 1.11 -18.02
CA LYS A 133 -12.74 0.82 -16.58
C LYS A 133 -12.00 1.86 -15.74
N ALA A 134 -10.94 2.46 -16.29
CA ALA A 134 -10.14 3.47 -15.59
C ALA A 134 -10.91 4.78 -15.35
N ILE A 135 -11.62 5.28 -16.37
CA ILE A 135 -12.28 6.60 -16.35
C ILE A 135 -13.14 6.85 -15.09
N PRO A 136 -14.12 6.00 -14.71
CA PRO A 136 -14.95 6.27 -13.54
C PRO A 136 -14.14 6.32 -12.23
N LEU A 137 -13.10 5.50 -12.13
CA LEU A 137 -12.23 5.45 -10.95
C LEU A 137 -11.33 6.69 -10.86
N LEU A 138 -10.79 7.14 -12.00
CA LEU A 138 -10.00 8.36 -12.09
C LEU A 138 -10.85 9.60 -11.78
N LYS A 139 -12.06 9.70 -12.34
CA LYS A 139 -13.01 10.79 -12.02
C LYS A 139 -13.33 10.83 -10.52
N LYS A 140 -13.52 9.66 -9.89
CA LYS A 140 -13.70 9.57 -8.44
C LYS A 140 -12.47 10.07 -7.68
N ALA A 141 -11.27 9.62 -8.06
CA ALA A 141 -10.00 10.03 -7.46
C ALA A 141 -9.75 11.54 -7.58
N ILE A 142 -10.04 12.13 -8.74
CA ILE A 142 -9.92 13.58 -9.00
C ILE A 142 -10.88 14.37 -8.12
N LYS A 143 -12.13 13.93 -7.95
CA LYS A 143 -13.10 14.62 -7.09
C LYS A 143 -12.61 14.79 -5.65
N ALA A 144 -11.84 13.83 -5.14
CA ALA A 144 -11.29 13.85 -3.81
C ALA A 144 -9.93 14.55 -3.71
N THR A 145 -9.14 14.54 -4.80
CA THR A 145 -7.78 15.09 -4.85
C THR A 145 -7.56 15.84 -6.19
N PRO A 146 -8.25 16.98 -6.39
CA PRO A 146 -8.25 17.69 -7.68
C PRO A 146 -6.89 18.27 -8.04
N GLU A 147 -5.99 18.43 -7.08
CA GLU A 147 -4.65 19.01 -7.28
C GLU A 147 -3.60 18.00 -7.80
N LYS A 148 -4.01 16.76 -8.10
CA LYS A 148 -3.11 15.72 -8.59
C LYS A 148 -2.99 15.74 -10.12
N PHE A 149 -1.95 16.41 -10.60
CA PHE A 149 -1.54 16.44 -12.01
C PHE A 149 -1.65 15.06 -12.72
N ASN A 150 -1.09 14.02 -12.09
CA ASN A 150 -1.05 12.68 -12.69
C ASN A 150 -2.44 12.08 -12.93
N LEU A 151 -3.46 12.44 -12.14
CA LEU A 151 -4.81 11.90 -12.31
C LEU A 151 -5.49 12.51 -13.53
N HIS A 152 -5.43 13.84 -13.66
CA HIS A 152 -5.94 14.56 -14.83
C HIS A 152 -5.24 14.12 -16.11
N TYR A 153 -3.91 14.03 -16.08
CA TYR A 153 -3.15 13.54 -17.24
C TYR A 153 -3.54 12.11 -17.63
N ARG A 154 -3.70 11.20 -16.67
CA ARG A 154 -4.11 9.81 -16.93
C ARG A 154 -5.55 9.70 -17.41
N LEU A 155 -6.43 10.57 -16.94
CA LEU A 155 -7.81 10.68 -17.42
C LEU A 155 -7.83 11.14 -18.88
N GLY A 156 -7.04 12.16 -19.23
CA GLY A 156 -6.90 12.62 -20.61
C GLY A 156 -6.36 11.53 -21.53
N VAL A 157 -5.33 10.80 -21.11
CA VAL A 157 -4.80 9.64 -21.86
C VAL A 157 -5.88 8.57 -22.06
N ALA A 158 -6.68 8.28 -21.05
CA ALA A 158 -7.74 7.27 -21.16
C ALA A 158 -8.82 7.68 -22.17
N HIS A 159 -9.27 8.94 -22.12
CA HIS A 159 -10.22 9.48 -23.09
C HIS A 159 -9.64 9.49 -24.53
N ASP A 160 -8.40 9.96 -24.69
CA ASP A 160 -7.73 10.03 -26.00
C ASP A 160 -7.63 8.66 -26.66
N LYS A 161 -7.28 7.63 -25.89
CA LYS A 161 -7.18 6.25 -26.36
C LYS A 161 -8.52 5.60 -26.72
N LEU A 162 -9.64 6.16 -26.24
CA LEU A 162 -10.98 5.77 -26.65
C LEU A 162 -11.51 6.59 -27.84
N GLY A 163 -10.72 7.53 -28.38
CA GLY A 163 -11.16 8.46 -29.44
C GLY A 163 -12.04 9.60 -28.91
N GLU A 164 -12.14 9.74 -27.60
CA GLU A 164 -12.94 10.75 -26.91
C GLU A 164 -12.14 12.06 -26.78
N HIS A 165 -11.68 12.60 -27.91
CA HIS A 165 -10.67 13.66 -27.94
C HIS A 165 -11.12 14.97 -27.27
N ASP A 166 -12.41 15.30 -27.27
CA ASP A 166 -12.94 16.46 -26.54
C ASP A 166 -12.70 16.34 -25.03
N PHE A 167 -13.11 15.21 -24.45
CA PHE A 167 -12.89 14.93 -23.03
C PHE A 167 -11.41 14.76 -22.68
N ALA A 168 -10.60 14.28 -23.64
CA ALA A 168 -9.16 14.21 -23.49
C ALA A 168 -8.54 15.59 -23.35
N ILE A 169 -8.90 16.52 -24.25
CA ILE A 169 -8.43 17.91 -24.23
C ILE A 169 -8.82 18.59 -22.92
N GLU A 170 -10.07 18.45 -22.47
CA GLU A 170 -10.53 19.00 -21.18
C GLU A 170 -9.64 18.51 -20.03
N ALA A 171 -9.46 17.20 -19.90
CA ALA A 171 -8.64 16.62 -18.83
C ALA A 171 -7.15 16.99 -18.94
N PHE A 172 -6.63 17.15 -20.16
CA PHE A 172 -5.26 17.62 -20.35
C PHE A 172 -5.09 19.11 -20.01
N LEU A 173 -6.09 19.95 -20.29
CA LEU A 173 -6.07 21.36 -19.89
C LEU A 173 -6.08 21.50 -18.37
N GLU A 174 -6.89 20.73 -17.66
CA GLU A 174 -6.86 20.65 -16.19
C GLU A 174 -5.48 20.20 -15.66
N ALA A 175 -4.84 19.23 -16.31
CA ALA A 175 -3.47 18.84 -15.98
C ALA A 175 -2.47 19.99 -16.24
N LEU A 176 -2.65 20.73 -17.33
CA LEU A 176 -1.81 21.87 -17.70
C LEU A 176 -1.98 23.05 -16.72
N GLU A 177 -3.17 23.30 -16.18
CA GLU A 177 -3.36 24.32 -15.14
C GLU A 177 -2.51 24.04 -13.89
N LEU A 178 -2.35 22.77 -13.53
CA LEU A 178 -1.51 22.35 -12.40
C LEU A 178 -0.01 22.41 -12.71
N ARG A 179 0.37 22.26 -13.98
CA ARG A 179 1.76 22.32 -14.47
C ARG A 179 1.80 22.99 -15.86
N PRO A 180 1.83 24.34 -15.92
CA PRO A 180 1.65 25.11 -17.16
C PRO A 180 2.68 24.83 -18.25
N ASP A 181 3.88 24.39 -17.85
CA ASP A 181 5.04 24.25 -18.73
C ASP A 181 5.37 22.77 -19.03
N GLU A 182 4.44 21.86 -18.78
CA GLU A 182 4.65 20.43 -19.04
C GLU A 182 4.54 20.13 -20.54
N ALA A 183 5.68 20.16 -21.23
CA ALA A 183 5.79 19.91 -22.68
C ALA A 183 5.10 18.61 -23.13
N LYS A 184 5.08 17.57 -22.28
CA LYS A 184 4.38 16.32 -22.56
C LYS A 184 2.87 16.51 -22.70
N VAL A 185 2.26 17.33 -21.83
CA VAL A 185 0.81 17.61 -21.86
C VAL A 185 0.47 18.49 -23.05
N LEU A 186 1.28 19.52 -23.32
CA LEU A 186 1.12 20.37 -24.50
C LEU A 186 1.11 19.55 -25.79
N ARG A 187 2.03 18.59 -25.94
CA ARG A 187 2.01 17.65 -27.08
C ARG A 187 0.77 16.78 -27.12
N SER A 188 0.33 16.23 -25.97
CA SER A 188 -0.89 15.43 -25.91
C SER A 188 -2.14 16.22 -26.35
N ILE A 189 -2.25 17.49 -25.97
CA ILE A 189 -3.32 18.38 -26.44
C ILE A 189 -3.20 18.61 -27.96
N GLY A 190 -1.99 18.88 -28.45
CA GLY A 190 -1.73 19.07 -29.87
C GLY A 190 -2.16 17.87 -30.73
N PHE A 191 -1.79 16.65 -30.32
CA PHE A 191 -2.22 15.43 -30.99
C PHE A 191 -3.74 15.24 -30.94
N ALA A 192 -4.38 15.51 -29.79
CA ALA A 192 -5.84 15.40 -29.69
C ALA A 192 -6.58 16.39 -30.61
N PHE A 193 -6.05 17.61 -30.82
CA PHE A 193 -6.59 18.54 -31.80
C PHE A 193 -6.34 18.10 -33.25
N GLU A 194 -5.20 17.49 -33.53
CA GLU A 194 -4.88 16.93 -34.85
C GLU A 194 -5.85 15.80 -35.23
N GLU A 195 -6.13 14.86 -34.31
CA GLU A 195 -7.11 13.79 -34.51
C GLU A 195 -8.53 14.33 -34.75
N LYS A 196 -8.86 15.50 -34.19
CA LYS A 196 -10.11 16.22 -34.47
C LYS A 196 -10.11 16.98 -35.81
N GLY A 197 -8.97 17.06 -36.50
CA GLY A 197 -8.80 17.82 -37.74
C GLY A 197 -8.59 19.33 -37.54
N ASP A 198 -8.36 19.80 -36.31
CA ASP A 198 -8.02 21.21 -36.03
C ASP A 198 -6.50 21.40 -36.05
N SER A 199 -5.95 21.45 -37.26
CA SER A 199 -4.51 21.60 -37.47
C SER A 199 -3.96 22.94 -36.98
N GLU A 200 -4.79 23.99 -36.89
CA GLU A 200 -4.37 25.31 -36.41
C GLU A 200 -4.12 25.27 -34.89
N ALA A 201 -5.09 24.75 -34.13
CA ALA A 201 -4.94 24.56 -32.69
C ALA A 201 -3.79 23.59 -32.38
N ALA A 202 -3.71 22.46 -33.11
CA ALA A 202 -2.64 21.48 -32.94
C ALA A 202 -1.25 22.12 -33.09
N LEU A 203 -1.03 22.88 -34.17
CA LEU A 203 0.24 23.56 -34.42
C LEU A 203 0.60 24.57 -33.33
N ALA A 204 -0.38 25.29 -32.79
CA ALA A 204 -0.15 26.23 -31.69
C ALA A 204 0.37 25.52 -30.43
N TYR A 205 -0.23 24.38 -30.05
CA TYR A 205 0.22 23.59 -28.91
C TYR A 205 1.58 22.92 -29.15
N PHE A 206 1.87 22.42 -30.35
CA PHE A 206 3.18 21.86 -30.67
C PHE A 206 4.30 22.89 -30.60
N LYS A 207 4.06 24.12 -31.08
CA LYS A 207 5.05 25.21 -30.96
C LYS A 207 5.36 25.53 -29.50
N ARG A 208 4.32 25.71 -28.68
CA ARG A 208 4.48 25.91 -27.23
C ARG A 208 5.23 24.75 -26.59
N ALA A 209 4.93 23.51 -26.97
CA ALA A 209 5.63 22.34 -26.43
C ALA A 209 7.12 22.31 -26.76
N ASN A 210 7.52 22.77 -27.96
CA ASN A 210 8.93 22.85 -28.35
C ASN A 210 9.66 23.97 -27.61
N GLU A 211 9.03 25.14 -27.47
CA GLU A 211 9.58 26.27 -26.70
C GLU A 211 9.88 25.86 -25.25
N GLN A 212 9.01 25.06 -24.63
CA GLN A 212 9.21 24.57 -23.26
C GLN A 212 10.21 23.41 -23.16
N ALA A 213 10.51 22.71 -24.25
CA ALA A 213 11.47 21.59 -24.25
C ALA A 213 12.93 22.07 -24.40
N GLU A 214 13.14 23.32 -24.81
CA GLU A 214 14.46 23.92 -25.04
C GLU A 214 15.01 24.68 -23.82
N LEU A 215 14.22 24.80 -22.74
CA LEU A 215 14.57 25.45 -21.47
C LEU A 215 15.08 24.44 -20.44
#